data_AF-A0A6I6FLY9-F1
#
_entry.id   AF-A0A6I6FLY9-F1
#
_cell.length_a   1.000
_cell.length_b   1.000
_cell.length_c   1.000
_cell.angle_alpha   90.00
_cell.angle_beta   90.00
_cell.angle_gamma   90.00
#
_symmetry.space_group_name_H-M   'P 1'
#
loop_
_entity.id
_entity.type
_entity.pdbx_description
1 polymer ?
#
loop_
_entity_poly.entity_id
_entity_poly.type
_entity_poly.pdbx_seq_one_letter_code
_entity_poly.pdbx_strand_id
1 'polypeptide(L)'
;MTNAAPACPETPAQDDEPAPSTHEATRATAGERDASAEPVAEAATSPAEPADEPPTKAAAPPTEPRAEPAAKPATEPPAEPAAPPAKPAPAPAPAPPLAPVPAPAPSPLAEPGDARTQGEGPGRGASRWLRLGVPVVVLLAVVGATVQLVRPLPAPELRPALAPAYTFAGGTLEMPWPGEGQGAVEVDGVGVVGTYGDGRPAPIASVAKVMTAYVVLEGHPLTGDGTGPDITVDAAAEKEGRNASESRVPVAKGEKYSEKDMLRMLMLPSANNVARLLARWDSGSQDRFVDKMNDTARRLGMSDTTYTDPSGLDAATVSTAVDQVKLAKAAMREEVFREIVDSAHVTLPGSAGTITNSNSILSLPGVNGVKTGSSTPAGANLLWSADTVVDGRRHRVVGMVMGVRKGATLREKLGLAIGTYSRGLIEAAQKGVTSATVVEKGDVVGYVDDGLGGRTAVVATEGLRAVGWPGLKVRPRLTAGGETIPRSARAGTVVGEVSAGGARVAVALRDDLVEPGAGDRLVRLG
;
A
#
# COMPACT_ATOMS: atom_id res chain seq x y z
N MET A 1 10.17 -45.52 40.63
CA MET A 1 11.55 -45.38 41.15
C MET A 1 12.42 -46.43 40.46
N THR A 2 13.72 -46.14 40.26
CA THR A 2 14.85 -47.09 40.02
C THR A 2 14.59 -48.36 39.17
N ASN A 3 15.05 -48.49 37.91
CA ASN A 3 16.44 -48.49 37.40
C ASN A 3 17.27 -49.75 37.79
N ALA A 4 17.54 -50.65 36.84
CA ALA A 4 18.68 -51.59 36.81
C ALA A 4 18.82 -52.39 35.48
N ALA A 5 20.05 -52.50 35.00
CA ALA A 5 20.62 -53.49 34.07
C ALA A 5 22.12 -53.65 34.52
N PRO A 6 23.09 -54.23 33.76
CA PRO A 6 23.10 -55.17 32.63
C PRO A 6 24.04 -56.39 32.89
N ALA A 7 24.49 -57.12 31.86
CA ALA A 7 25.73 -57.95 31.87
C ALA A 7 26.28 -58.20 30.44
N CYS A 8 27.62 -58.27 30.27
CA CYS A 8 28.38 -58.59 29.04
C CYS A 8 29.23 -59.87 29.22
N PRO A 9 30.04 -60.40 28.26
CA PRO A 9 31.24 -59.79 27.60
C PRO A 9 31.17 -59.80 26.03
N GLU A 10 31.91 -59.05 25.20
CA GLU A 10 33.37 -58.76 24.97
C GLU A 10 34.14 -59.81 24.12
N THR A 11 34.56 -59.54 22.85
CA THR A 11 35.81 -58.86 22.31
C THR A 11 36.92 -59.91 21.96
N PRO A 12 37.90 -59.81 20.99
CA PRO A 12 38.56 -58.66 20.31
C PRO A 12 38.89 -58.73 18.78
N ALA A 13 39.58 -57.68 18.27
CA ALA A 13 40.44 -57.54 17.05
C ALA A 13 39.77 -57.57 15.64
N GLN A 14 39.89 -56.60 14.70
CA GLN A 14 41.02 -55.80 14.12
C GLN A 14 41.66 -56.44 12.86
N ASP A 15 42.07 -55.73 11.78
CA ASP A 15 42.01 -54.28 11.40
C ASP A 15 41.12 -54.07 10.12
N ASP A 16 41.32 -53.29 9.03
CA ASP A 16 42.37 -52.40 8.46
C ASP A 16 41.74 -51.42 7.39
N GLU A 17 42.52 -50.52 6.75
CA GLU A 17 42.14 -49.47 5.76
C GLU A 17 42.56 -49.79 4.28
N PRO A 18 42.43 -48.93 3.21
CA PRO A 18 42.00 -47.52 3.09
C PRO A 18 40.94 -47.22 1.98
N ALA A 19 40.76 -45.92 1.65
CA ALA A 19 39.70 -45.36 0.77
C ALA A 19 40.15 -44.98 -0.69
N PRO A 20 39.63 -43.90 -1.36
CA PRO A 20 38.45 -43.93 -2.23
C PRO A 20 38.68 -43.46 -3.70
N SER A 21 37.65 -43.54 -4.57
CA SER A 21 37.62 -42.82 -5.86
C SER A 21 36.21 -42.37 -6.32
N THR A 22 36.18 -41.35 -7.18
CA THR A 22 35.02 -40.65 -7.75
C THR A 22 34.49 -41.28 -9.04
N HIS A 23 33.23 -41.02 -9.44
CA HIS A 23 32.89 -40.85 -10.87
C HIS A 23 31.62 -40.01 -11.12
N GLU A 24 31.64 -39.22 -12.19
CA GLU A 24 30.47 -38.56 -12.81
C GLU A 24 29.65 -39.54 -13.65
N ALA A 25 28.40 -39.17 -13.97
CA ALA A 25 27.66 -39.76 -15.09
C ALA A 25 26.72 -38.73 -15.75
N THR A 26 26.82 -38.56 -17.07
CA THR A 26 25.90 -37.72 -17.88
C THR A 26 25.37 -38.46 -19.10
N ARG A 27 24.10 -38.19 -19.43
CA ARG A 27 23.40 -38.48 -20.71
C ARG A 27 23.26 -39.93 -21.19
N ALA A 28 21.99 -40.31 -21.39
CA ALA A 28 21.52 -41.04 -22.57
C ALA A 28 20.12 -40.50 -22.97
N THR A 29 19.70 -40.65 -24.22
CA THR A 29 18.44 -40.07 -24.76
C THR A 29 17.76 -40.97 -25.78
N ALA A 30 16.48 -41.30 -25.57
CA ALA A 30 15.54 -41.91 -26.53
C ALA A 30 14.09 -41.76 -26.01
N GLY A 31 13.02 -41.89 -26.82
CA GLY A 31 13.03 -42.01 -28.29
C GLY A 31 11.79 -42.66 -28.94
N GLU A 32 10.56 -42.34 -28.51
CA GLU A 32 9.30 -42.82 -29.10
C GLU A 32 8.46 -41.62 -29.58
N ARG A 33 7.85 -41.56 -30.77
CA ARG A 33 7.10 -42.52 -31.65
C ARG A 33 5.62 -42.67 -31.29
N ASP A 34 4.84 -43.02 -32.32
CA ASP A 34 3.50 -42.48 -32.60
C ASP A 34 2.50 -43.59 -33.01
N ALA A 35 1.23 -43.22 -33.18
CA ALA A 35 0.08 -43.95 -33.76
C ALA A 35 -0.84 -44.79 -32.83
N SER A 36 -1.99 -44.18 -32.52
CA SER A 36 -3.36 -44.69 -32.80
C SER A 36 -3.83 -46.07 -32.31
N ALA A 37 -4.79 -46.08 -31.36
CA ALA A 37 -5.98 -46.96 -31.39
C ALA A 37 -7.09 -46.54 -30.38
N GLU A 38 -8.32 -46.36 -30.87
CA GLU A 38 -9.61 -46.61 -30.19
C GLU A 38 -10.34 -47.73 -30.99
N PRO A 39 -11.55 -48.24 -30.63
CA PRO A 39 -12.37 -48.07 -29.42
C PRO A 39 -12.84 -49.39 -28.77
N VAL A 40 -13.49 -49.34 -27.59
CA VAL A 40 -14.58 -50.26 -27.20
C VAL A 40 -15.60 -49.49 -26.34
N ALA A 41 -16.90 -49.75 -26.53
CA ALA A 41 -17.95 -49.24 -25.65
C ALA A 41 -19.10 -50.25 -25.51
N GLU A 42 -19.53 -50.50 -24.27
CA GLU A 42 -20.82 -51.08 -23.88
C GLU A 42 -21.21 -50.49 -22.51
N ALA A 43 -22.46 -50.43 -22.05
CA ALA A 43 -23.79 -50.28 -22.65
C ALA A 43 -24.80 -50.72 -21.58
N ALA A 44 -25.57 -49.79 -21.01
CA ALA A 44 -26.73 -50.11 -20.18
C ALA A 44 -27.74 -48.96 -20.26
N THR A 45 -28.92 -49.21 -20.83
CA THR A 45 -29.96 -48.22 -21.11
C THR A 45 -31.32 -48.74 -20.66
N SER A 46 -32.16 -47.85 -20.11
CA SER A 46 -33.61 -47.77 -20.41
C SER A 46 -34.27 -46.58 -19.67
N PRO A 47 -35.41 -46.05 -20.16
CA PRO A 47 -35.81 -44.66 -19.87
C PRO A 47 -37.23 -44.52 -19.26
N ALA A 48 -37.64 -43.26 -19.04
CA ALA A 48 -39.03 -42.84 -19.01
C ALA A 48 -39.17 -41.49 -19.73
N GLU A 49 -40.26 -41.30 -20.48
CA GLU A 49 -40.50 -40.19 -21.40
C GLU A 49 -41.78 -39.43 -21.01
N PRO A 50 -41.86 -38.09 -21.15
CA PRO A 50 -43.07 -37.32 -20.84
C PRO A 50 -44.09 -37.36 -21.98
N ALA A 51 -45.37 -37.11 -21.67
CA ALA A 51 -46.45 -37.00 -22.65
C ALA A 51 -47.15 -35.63 -22.58
N ASP A 52 -47.46 -35.06 -23.74
CA ASP A 52 -48.22 -33.82 -23.93
C ASP A 52 -49.73 -34.11 -24.12
N GLU A 53 -50.61 -33.28 -23.56
CA GLU A 53 -51.57 -32.42 -24.30
C GLU A 53 -52.55 -31.68 -23.34
N PRO A 54 -53.17 -30.54 -23.75
CA PRO A 54 -53.89 -29.61 -22.86
C PRO A 54 -55.42 -29.84 -22.82
N PRO A 55 -56.18 -29.12 -21.95
CA PRO A 55 -56.96 -27.98 -22.49
C PRO A 55 -57.32 -26.80 -21.52
N THR A 56 -57.83 -25.72 -22.14
CA THR A 56 -58.82 -24.73 -21.62
C THR A 56 -58.55 -23.81 -20.41
N LYS A 57 -58.15 -22.57 -20.74
CA LYS A 57 -58.79 -21.27 -20.43
C LYS A 57 -59.69 -21.07 -19.17
N ALA A 58 -59.38 -19.97 -18.46
CA ALA A 58 -60.25 -19.06 -17.70
C ALA A 58 -60.75 -19.43 -16.28
N ALA A 59 -60.19 -18.73 -15.27
CA ALA A 59 -60.92 -17.81 -14.37
C ALA A 59 -59.92 -16.97 -13.54
N ALA A 60 -60.33 -15.78 -13.06
CA ALA A 60 -59.54 -14.95 -12.15
C ALA A 60 -60.42 -14.46 -10.98
N PRO A 61 -59.93 -14.57 -9.74
CA PRO A 61 -60.34 -13.69 -8.64
C PRO A 61 -59.19 -13.31 -7.69
N PRO A 62 -59.39 -12.37 -6.74
CA PRO A 62 -60.15 -11.13 -6.85
C PRO A 62 -59.26 -9.89 -6.55
N THR A 63 -59.75 -8.69 -6.88
CA THR A 63 -59.05 -7.43 -6.55
C THR A 63 -59.53 -6.90 -5.19
N GLU A 64 -58.61 -6.66 -4.26
CA GLU A 64 -58.88 -6.05 -2.95
C GLU A 64 -57.81 -4.98 -2.60
N PRO A 65 -58.05 -4.05 -1.63
CA PRO A 65 -58.17 -2.66 -2.07
C PRO A 65 -56.90 -1.84 -2.17
N ARG A 66 -56.92 -0.91 -3.14
CA ARG A 66 -56.01 0.23 -3.26
C ARG A 66 -56.15 1.14 -2.02
N ALA A 67 -55.15 1.12 -1.15
CA ALA A 67 -55.00 2.17 -0.13
C ALA A 67 -54.67 3.51 -0.81
N GLU A 68 -55.43 4.56 -0.52
CA GLU A 68 -55.05 5.93 -0.89
C GLU A 68 -53.99 6.50 0.07
N PRO A 69 -53.13 7.43 -0.39
CA PRO A 69 -51.94 7.82 0.35
C PRO A 69 -52.28 8.64 1.60
N ALA A 70 -51.65 8.28 2.72
CA ALA A 70 -51.69 9.09 3.94
C ALA A 70 -51.13 10.51 3.68
N ALA A 71 -51.75 11.51 4.31
CA ALA A 71 -51.48 12.91 4.02
C ALA A 71 -50.06 13.36 4.42
N LYS A 72 -49.51 14.30 3.65
CA LYS A 72 -48.22 14.95 3.93
C LYS A 72 -48.29 15.81 5.20
N PRO A 73 -47.30 15.73 6.10
CA PRO A 73 -46.88 16.88 6.92
C PRO A 73 -46.41 18.02 6.00
N ALA A 74 -46.54 19.27 6.44
CA ALA A 74 -46.28 20.44 5.59
C ALA A 74 -44.81 20.58 5.17
N THR A 75 -44.60 21.07 3.94
CA THR A 75 -43.28 21.40 3.41
C THR A 75 -42.78 22.71 4.04
N GLU A 76 -41.66 22.64 4.75
CA GLU A 76 -40.87 23.82 5.12
C GLU A 76 -40.23 24.42 3.84
N PRO A 77 -40.17 25.75 3.66
CA PRO A 77 -39.71 26.35 2.41
C PRO A 77 -38.26 25.95 2.07
N PRO A 78 -37.95 25.66 0.78
CA PRO A 78 -36.57 25.36 0.39
C PRO A 78 -35.69 26.58 0.61
N ALA A 79 -34.59 26.40 1.33
CA ALA A 79 -33.54 27.41 1.42
C ALA A 79 -32.99 27.71 0.02
N GLU A 80 -32.87 29.00 -0.30
CA GLU A 80 -32.40 29.49 -1.59
C GLU A 80 -30.97 28.98 -1.86
N PRO A 81 -30.65 28.50 -3.08
CA PRO A 81 -29.34 27.93 -3.37
C PRO A 81 -28.26 29.01 -3.23
N ALA A 82 -27.37 28.83 -2.25
CA ALA A 82 -26.25 29.73 -2.02
C ALA A 82 -25.43 29.93 -3.29
N ALA A 83 -25.30 31.19 -3.72
CA ALA A 83 -24.58 31.55 -4.93
C ALA A 83 -23.13 31.03 -4.92
N PRO A 84 -22.55 30.68 -6.08
CA PRO A 84 -21.16 30.24 -6.15
C PRO A 84 -20.24 31.33 -5.58
N PRO A 85 -19.18 30.96 -4.84
CA PRO A 85 -18.29 31.94 -4.23
C PRO A 85 -17.70 32.84 -5.30
N ALA A 86 -17.93 34.15 -5.16
CA ALA A 86 -17.40 35.14 -6.09
C ALA A 86 -15.87 35.07 -6.14
N LYS A 87 -15.30 35.33 -7.33
CA LYS A 87 -13.84 35.44 -7.49
C LYS A 87 -13.31 36.46 -6.47
N PRO A 88 -12.15 36.21 -5.82
CA PRO A 88 -11.53 37.19 -4.95
C PRO A 88 -11.37 38.53 -5.68
N ALA A 89 -11.90 39.60 -5.10
CA ALA A 89 -11.65 40.94 -5.59
C ALA A 89 -10.14 41.25 -5.49
N PRO A 90 -9.55 42.01 -6.43
CA PRO A 90 -8.16 42.40 -6.32
C PRO A 90 -7.93 43.21 -5.04
N ALA A 91 -6.81 42.97 -4.37
CA ALA A 91 -6.44 43.67 -3.15
C ALA A 91 -6.39 45.20 -3.39
N PRO A 92 -6.78 46.03 -2.41
CA PRO A 92 -6.67 47.48 -2.55
C PRO A 92 -5.20 47.87 -2.76
N ALA A 93 -4.96 48.78 -3.70
CA ALA A 93 -3.61 49.27 -3.98
C ALA A 93 -2.99 49.91 -2.73
N PRO A 94 -1.67 49.75 -2.50
CA PRO A 94 -1.00 50.42 -1.38
C PRO A 94 -1.13 51.93 -1.53
N ALA A 95 -1.47 52.61 -0.43
CA ALA A 95 -1.56 54.06 -0.40
C ALA A 95 -0.20 54.70 -0.75
N PRO A 96 -0.18 55.85 -1.45
CA PRO A 96 1.07 56.56 -1.74
C PRO A 96 1.76 56.99 -0.43
N PRO A 97 3.09 56.97 -0.36
CA PRO A 97 3.81 57.42 0.83
C PRO A 97 3.51 58.89 1.11
N LEU A 98 3.23 59.21 2.37
CA LEU A 98 2.99 60.58 2.83
C LEU A 98 4.22 61.46 2.57
N ALA A 99 4.00 62.62 1.95
CA ALA A 99 5.05 63.61 1.76
C ALA A 99 5.55 64.15 3.11
N PRO A 100 6.85 64.47 3.25
CA PRO A 100 7.42 64.98 4.50
C PRO A 100 6.82 66.35 4.83
N VAL A 101 6.30 66.48 6.06
CA VAL A 101 5.78 67.75 6.58
C VAL A 101 6.96 68.73 6.77
N PRO A 102 6.88 69.98 6.26
CA PRO A 102 7.97 70.94 6.39
C PRO A 102 8.10 71.48 7.81
N ALA A 103 9.34 71.72 8.26
CA ALA A 103 9.60 72.42 9.51
C ALA A 103 9.31 73.93 9.36
N PRO A 104 8.70 74.59 10.38
CA PRO A 104 8.40 76.02 10.33
C PRO A 104 9.66 76.89 10.43
N ALA A 105 9.64 78.06 9.79
CA ALA A 105 10.80 78.95 9.66
C ALA A 105 10.94 79.94 10.85
N PRO A 106 12.17 80.29 11.27
CA PRO A 106 12.42 81.35 12.25
C PRO A 106 12.73 82.71 11.58
N SER A 107 12.12 83.79 12.08
CA SER A 107 12.47 85.20 11.79
C SER A 107 11.59 86.16 12.61
N PRO A 108 11.99 87.43 12.86
CA PRO A 108 13.32 88.05 12.75
C PRO A 108 13.71 88.83 14.04
N LEU A 109 14.66 89.77 13.92
CA LEU A 109 15.14 90.76 14.92
C LEU A 109 16.15 90.21 15.96
N ALA A 110 17.26 90.90 16.27
CA ALA A 110 17.76 92.19 15.76
C ALA A 110 19.31 92.30 15.76
N GLU A 111 19.82 93.19 14.90
CA GLU A 111 21.19 93.74 14.88
C GLU A 111 21.17 95.22 15.38
N PRO A 112 22.31 95.92 15.56
CA PRO A 112 23.72 95.48 15.46
C PRO A 112 24.54 95.75 16.75
N GLY A 113 25.81 95.34 16.75
CA GLY A 113 26.78 95.66 17.81
C GLY A 113 28.24 95.54 17.35
N ASP A 114 28.77 96.60 16.74
CA ASP A 114 30.13 96.65 16.20
C ASP A 114 31.22 96.47 17.28
N ALA A 115 32.04 95.43 17.15
CA ALA A 115 33.31 95.28 17.88
C ALA A 115 34.35 94.61 16.96
N ARG A 116 35.42 95.35 16.63
CA ARG A 116 36.44 94.93 15.65
C ARG A 116 37.53 94.07 16.28
N THR A 117 38.12 93.18 15.47
CA THR A 117 39.40 92.46 15.67
C THR A 117 39.45 91.50 16.87
N GLN A 118 40.31 90.47 16.90
CA GLN A 118 41.42 90.09 16.01
C GLN A 118 41.41 88.54 15.79
N GLY A 119 42.14 88.02 14.80
CA GLY A 119 41.92 86.65 14.29
C GLY A 119 42.84 85.55 14.84
N GLU A 120 42.37 84.30 14.74
CA GLU A 120 43.17 83.06 14.81
C GLU A 120 42.85 82.13 13.62
N GLY A 121 43.80 81.27 13.23
CA GLY A 121 43.83 80.65 11.90
C GLY A 121 42.99 79.37 11.68
N PRO A 122 42.62 79.06 10.42
CA PRO A 122 41.82 77.88 10.08
C PRO A 122 42.67 76.60 10.08
N GLY A 123 42.52 75.73 11.10
CA GLY A 123 43.31 74.49 11.12
C GLY A 123 43.19 73.55 12.31
N ARG A 124 41.99 73.21 12.81
CA ARG A 124 41.82 72.16 13.86
C ARG A 124 40.57 71.28 13.80
N GLY A 125 39.57 71.56 12.95
CA GLY A 125 38.30 70.81 12.90
C GLY A 125 38.44 69.35 12.45
N ALA A 126 38.94 69.12 11.23
CA ALA A 126 39.05 67.79 10.62
C ALA A 126 39.88 66.77 11.46
N SER A 127 40.79 67.25 12.29
CA SER A 127 41.62 66.40 13.15
C SER A 127 40.82 65.71 14.27
N ARG A 128 39.76 66.32 14.81
CA ARG A 128 38.94 65.68 15.87
C ARG A 128 38.04 64.58 15.33
N TRP A 129 37.41 64.80 14.18
CA TRP A 129 36.64 63.77 13.46
C TRP A 129 37.52 62.54 13.18
N LEU A 130 38.76 62.75 12.71
CA LEU A 130 39.67 61.64 12.40
C LEU A 130 40.21 60.94 13.65
N ARG A 131 40.33 61.65 14.79
CA ARG A 131 40.83 61.09 16.06
C ARG A 131 39.78 60.37 16.92
N LEU A 132 38.49 60.67 16.75
CA LEU A 132 37.40 59.96 17.45
C LEU A 132 36.59 59.02 16.54
N GLY A 133 36.39 59.38 15.27
CA GLY A 133 35.66 58.56 14.31
C GLY A 133 36.39 57.27 13.97
N VAL A 134 37.71 57.32 13.73
CA VAL A 134 38.51 56.13 13.40
C VAL A 134 38.47 55.07 14.52
N PRO A 135 38.74 55.35 15.81
CA PRO A 135 38.65 54.32 16.85
C PRO A 135 37.23 53.80 17.06
N VAL A 136 36.17 54.60 16.82
CA VAL A 136 34.78 54.11 16.86
C VAL A 136 34.48 53.18 15.68
N VAL A 137 34.92 53.51 14.46
CA VAL A 137 34.76 52.64 13.29
C VAL A 137 35.56 51.35 13.44
N VAL A 138 36.79 51.42 13.98
CA VAL A 138 37.60 50.23 14.29
C VAL A 138 36.94 49.39 15.38
N LEU A 139 36.40 50.00 16.45
CA LEU A 139 35.66 49.26 17.48
C LEU A 139 34.41 48.58 16.91
N LEU A 140 33.64 49.26 16.07
CA LEU A 140 32.47 48.68 15.39
C LEU A 140 32.86 47.56 14.41
N ALA A 141 33.98 47.69 13.71
CA ALA A 141 34.51 46.64 12.83
C ALA A 141 34.99 45.41 13.62
N VAL A 142 35.67 45.62 14.76
CA VAL A 142 36.08 44.55 15.68
C VAL A 142 34.85 43.86 16.29
N VAL A 143 33.88 44.62 16.82
CA VAL A 143 32.63 44.07 17.35
C VAL A 143 31.86 43.31 16.27
N GLY A 144 31.78 43.84 15.04
CA GLY A 144 31.17 43.16 13.90
C GLY A 144 31.87 41.83 13.56
N ALA A 145 33.20 41.83 13.48
CA ALA A 145 34.00 40.62 13.25
C ALA A 145 33.84 39.60 14.39
N THR A 146 33.87 40.03 15.66
CA THR A 146 33.61 39.16 16.81
C THR A 146 32.21 38.56 16.75
N VAL A 147 31.17 39.37 16.47
CA VAL A 147 29.78 38.90 16.34
C VAL A 147 29.64 37.89 15.19
N GLN A 148 30.32 38.10 14.06
CA GLN A 148 30.34 37.14 12.94
C GLN A 148 31.05 35.83 13.31
N LEU A 149 32.15 35.89 14.08
CA LEU A 149 32.89 34.70 14.52
C LEU A 149 32.18 33.87 15.60
N VAL A 150 31.38 34.49 16.48
CA VAL A 150 30.63 33.79 17.55
C VAL A 150 29.19 33.43 17.20
N ARG A 151 28.70 33.86 16.02
CA ARG A 151 27.38 33.42 15.51
C ARG A 151 27.38 31.91 15.29
N PRO A 152 26.30 31.19 15.65
CA PRO A 152 26.22 29.76 15.38
C PRO A 152 26.26 29.51 13.87
N LEU A 153 27.07 28.53 13.45
CA LEU A 153 27.06 28.03 12.08
C LEU A 153 25.66 27.46 11.75
N PRO A 154 25.25 27.51 10.47
CA PRO A 154 24.10 26.73 9.99
C PRO A 154 24.22 25.25 10.36
N ALA A 155 23.09 24.54 10.31
CA ALA A 155 23.10 23.08 10.25
C ALA A 155 23.40 22.67 8.79
N PRO A 156 24.29 21.71 8.53
CA PRO A 156 24.51 21.21 7.18
C PRO A 156 23.24 20.56 6.62
N GLU A 157 22.81 20.93 5.42
CA GLU A 157 21.60 20.42 4.78
C GLU A 157 21.91 19.60 3.53
N LEU A 158 21.25 18.44 3.38
CA LEU A 158 21.41 17.56 2.22
C LEU A 158 20.53 18.05 1.05
N ARG A 159 21.17 18.61 0.02
CA ARG A 159 20.52 19.11 -1.20
C ARG A 159 20.53 18.04 -2.30
N PRO A 160 19.39 17.66 -2.90
CA PRO A 160 19.36 16.72 -4.02
C PRO A 160 19.91 17.33 -5.31
N ALA A 161 20.63 16.52 -6.08
CA ALA A 161 21.12 16.82 -7.44
C ALA A 161 20.53 15.88 -8.52
N LEU A 162 19.73 14.90 -8.10
CA LEU A 162 19.07 13.90 -8.94
C LEU A 162 18.10 14.53 -9.96
N ALA A 163 17.95 13.84 -11.10
CA ALA A 163 16.88 14.14 -12.04
C ALA A 163 15.48 14.00 -11.40
N PRO A 164 14.51 14.87 -11.71
CA PRO A 164 13.23 14.95 -10.98
C PRO A 164 12.31 13.74 -11.19
N ALA A 165 12.55 12.94 -12.23
CA ALA A 165 11.92 11.64 -12.45
C ALA A 165 12.77 10.78 -13.39
N TYR A 166 12.77 9.47 -13.14
CA TYR A 166 13.20 8.44 -14.08
C TYR A 166 11.95 7.83 -14.75
N THR A 167 11.98 7.61 -16.06
CA THR A 167 10.87 6.98 -16.80
C THR A 167 11.33 5.62 -17.32
N PHE A 168 10.61 4.56 -16.97
CA PHE A 168 10.88 3.21 -17.48
C PHE A 168 10.62 3.14 -18.99
N ALA A 169 11.59 2.61 -19.74
CA ALA A 169 11.51 2.45 -21.19
C ALA A 169 10.49 1.38 -21.62
N GLY A 170 10.13 1.37 -22.91
CA GLY A 170 9.27 0.34 -23.52
C GLY A 170 7.84 0.77 -23.88
N GLY A 171 7.51 2.05 -23.80
CA GLY A 171 6.14 2.54 -24.03
C GLY A 171 5.31 2.56 -22.75
N THR A 172 4.03 2.21 -22.83
CA THR A 172 3.13 2.02 -21.67
C THR A 172 2.88 0.53 -21.47
N LEU A 173 2.80 0.05 -20.23
CA LEU A 173 2.28 -1.30 -19.96
C LEU A 173 0.77 -1.35 -20.21
N GLU A 174 0.39 -1.86 -21.38
CA GLU A 174 -1.01 -2.13 -21.73
C GLU A 174 -1.53 -3.35 -20.95
N MET A 175 -2.56 -3.13 -20.13
CA MET A 175 -3.22 -4.17 -19.34
C MET A 175 -4.50 -4.64 -20.03
N PRO A 176 -4.78 -5.95 -20.12
CA PRO A 176 -5.97 -6.50 -20.80
C PRO A 176 -7.23 -6.32 -19.95
N TRP A 177 -7.67 -5.07 -19.79
CA TRP A 177 -8.83 -4.71 -18.98
C TRP A 177 -10.13 -5.32 -19.51
N PRO A 178 -10.96 -5.93 -18.65
CA PRO A 178 -12.29 -6.39 -19.03
C PRO A 178 -13.20 -5.25 -19.49
N GLY A 179 -13.85 -5.43 -20.64
CA GLY A 179 -14.92 -4.54 -21.11
C GLY A 179 -16.24 -4.72 -20.34
N GLU A 180 -16.21 -4.91 -19.03
CA GLU A 180 -17.35 -4.86 -18.10
C GLU A 180 -16.89 -4.78 -16.63
N GLY A 181 -17.69 -4.15 -15.77
CA GLY A 181 -17.40 -4.05 -14.35
C GLY A 181 -16.32 -3.01 -14.02
N GLN A 182 -15.50 -3.30 -13.01
CA GLN A 182 -14.38 -2.45 -12.58
C GLN A 182 -13.22 -3.28 -12.02
N GLY A 183 -12.04 -2.66 -11.90
CA GLY A 183 -10.86 -3.34 -11.38
C GLY A 183 -9.67 -2.43 -11.13
N ALA A 184 -8.67 -2.98 -10.45
CA ALA A 184 -7.42 -2.32 -10.10
C ALA A 184 -6.27 -3.35 -10.08
N VAL A 185 -5.05 -2.92 -10.40
CA VAL A 185 -3.82 -3.73 -10.25
C VAL A 185 -2.72 -2.87 -9.65
N GLU A 186 -2.05 -3.39 -8.62
CA GLU A 186 -0.96 -2.73 -7.91
C GLU A 186 0.23 -3.68 -7.70
N VAL A 187 1.45 -3.18 -7.88
CA VAL A 187 2.67 -3.87 -7.44
C VAL A 187 3.03 -3.35 -6.05
N ASP A 188 3.04 -4.23 -5.05
CA ASP A 188 3.26 -3.82 -3.67
C ASP A 188 4.67 -3.22 -3.46
N GLY A 189 4.74 -2.17 -2.65
CA GLY A 189 5.94 -1.33 -2.49
C GLY A 189 6.33 -0.44 -3.68
N VAL A 190 5.68 -0.57 -4.85
CA VAL A 190 6.02 0.20 -6.07
C VAL A 190 4.89 1.15 -6.50
N GLY A 191 3.65 0.67 -6.59
CA GLY A 191 2.46 1.49 -6.88
C GLY A 191 1.48 0.89 -7.89
N VAL A 192 0.46 1.69 -8.24
CA VAL A 192 -0.69 1.28 -9.06
C VAL A 192 -0.29 1.19 -10.53
N VAL A 193 -0.46 0.00 -11.12
CA VAL A 193 -0.26 -0.26 -12.56
C VAL A 193 -1.38 0.37 -13.38
N GLY A 194 -2.62 0.25 -12.88
CA GLY A 194 -3.78 0.95 -13.43
C GLY A 194 -5.10 0.50 -12.81
N THR A 195 -6.18 1.12 -13.28
CA THR A 195 -7.57 0.91 -12.84
C THR A 195 -8.50 0.96 -14.04
N TYR A 196 -9.62 0.24 -13.98
CA TYR A 196 -10.65 0.26 -15.03
C TYR A 196 -12.06 0.29 -14.44
N GLY A 197 -13.04 0.69 -15.25
CA GLY A 197 -14.44 0.86 -14.85
C GLY A 197 -14.73 2.26 -14.32
N ASP A 198 -15.90 2.44 -13.72
CA ASP A 198 -16.38 3.74 -13.22
C ASP A 198 -15.98 4.05 -11.77
N GLY A 199 -15.35 3.09 -11.07
CA GLY A 199 -14.86 3.24 -9.71
C GLY A 199 -15.95 3.46 -8.65
N ARG A 200 -17.22 3.16 -8.92
CA ARG A 200 -18.31 3.36 -7.94
C ARG A 200 -18.47 2.18 -6.98
N PRO A 201 -18.95 2.38 -5.74
CA PRO A 201 -19.28 1.28 -4.84
C PRO A 201 -20.30 0.30 -5.44
N ALA A 202 -20.00 -1.00 -5.38
CA ALA A 202 -20.90 -2.06 -5.85
C ALA A 202 -20.78 -3.31 -4.93
N PRO A 203 -21.74 -4.27 -4.99
CA PRO A 203 -21.74 -5.41 -4.06
C PRO A 203 -20.53 -6.33 -4.27
N ILE A 204 -19.76 -6.58 -3.20
CA ILE A 204 -18.52 -7.38 -3.28
C ILE A 204 -18.72 -8.89 -3.13
N ALA A 205 -19.92 -9.32 -2.72
CA ALA A 205 -20.19 -10.72 -2.36
C ALA A 205 -19.14 -11.25 -1.35
N SER A 206 -18.82 -12.55 -1.40
CA SER A 206 -17.89 -13.21 -0.46
C SER A 206 -16.44 -12.69 -0.44
N VAL A 207 -16.05 -11.70 -1.26
CA VAL A 207 -14.77 -11.00 -1.10
C VAL A 207 -14.73 -10.22 0.23
N ALA A 208 -15.89 -9.81 0.77
CA ALA A 208 -15.99 -9.18 2.10
C ALA A 208 -15.36 -9.99 3.24
N LYS A 209 -15.28 -11.33 3.10
CA LYS A 209 -14.65 -12.22 4.09
C LYS A 209 -13.16 -11.96 4.29
N VAL A 210 -12.50 -11.28 3.35
CA VAL A 210 -11.11 -10.81 3.52
C VAL A 210 -11.02 -9.79 4.66
N MET A 211 -12.01 -8.90 4.81
CA MET A 211 -12.06 -7.96 5.93
C MET A 211 -12.36 -8.70 7.24
N THR A 212 -13.26 -9.69 7.21
CA THR A 212 -13.56 -10.54 8.38
C THR A 212 -12.32 -11.30 8.87
N ALA A 213 -11.53 -11.86 7.95
CA ALA A 213 -10.26 -12.50 8.28
C ALA A 213 -9.24 -11.49 8.83
N TYR A 214 -9.14 -10.30 8.22
CA TYR A 214 -8.19 -9.26 8.62
C TYR A 214 -8.51 -8.69 10.02
N VAL A 215 -9.78 -8.37 10.30
CA VAL A 215 -10.22 -7.88 11.62
C VAL A 215 -10.03 -8.94 12.72
N VAL A 216 -10.29 -10.22 12.41
CA VAL A 216 -10.00 -11.32 13.34
C VAL A 216 -8.50 -11.37 13.65
N LEU A 217 -7.63 -11.38 12.64
CA LEU A 217 -6.17 -11.43 12.84
C LEU A 217 -5.59 -10.17 13.49
N GLU A 218 -6.21 -9.01 13.33
CA GLU A 218 -5.82 -7.76 14.00
C GLU A 218 -6.16 -7.79 15.51
N GLY A 219 -7.29 -8.42 15.89
CA GLY A 219 -7.67 -8.63 17.29
C GLY A 219 -7.02 -9.87 17.94
N HIS A 220 -6.71 -10.88 17.14
CA HIS A 220 -6.23 -12.20 17.52
C HIS A 220 -5.06 -12.63 16.61
N PRO A 221 -3.85 -12.06 16.80
CA PRO A 221 -2.72 -12.32 15.90
C PRO A 221 -2.16 -13.74 16.05
N LEU A 222 -2.03 -14.46 14.92
CA LEU A 222 -1.40 -15.78 14.85
C LEU A 222 -0.01 -15.69 14.23
N THR A 223 1.01 -16.17 14.96
CA THR A 223 2.42 -16.11 14.54
C THR A 223 2.99 -17.50 14.28
N GLY A 224 3.61 -17.70 13.11
CA GLY A 224 4.21 -18.99 12.71
C GLY A 224 3.19 -20.14 12.69
N ASP A 225 3.56 -21.28 13.27
CA ASP A 225 2.73 -22.48 13.34
C ASP A 225 1.52 -22.38 14.29
N GLY A 226 1.33 -21.23 14.98
CA GLY A 226 0.25 -21.02 15.93
C GLY A 226 -1.15 -21.19 15.32
N THR A 227 -2.00 -21.98 15.97
CA THR A 227 -3.39 -22.27 15.54
C THR A 227 -4.43 -21.33 16.14
N GLY A 228 -4.08 -20.60 17.20
CA GLY A 228 -5.03 -19.78 17.97
C GLY A 228 -5.89 -20.59 18.95
N PRO A 229 -6.81 -19.93 19.67
CA PRO A 229 -7.71 -20.56 20.64
C PRO A 229 -8.78 -21.44 19.99
N ASP A 230 -9.36 -22.34 20.79
CA ASP A 230 -10.57 -23.10 20.44
C ASP A 230 -11.79 -22.18 20.32
N ILE A 231 -12.40 -22.12 19.14
CA ILE A 231 -13.69 -21.45 18.91
C ILE A 231 -14.77 -22.53 18.89
N THR A 232 -15.74 -22.41 19.81
CA THR A 232 -16.85 -23.38 19.94
C THR A 232 -18.01 -23.00 19.02
N VAL A 233 -18.50 -23.97 18.25
CA VAL A 233 -19.62 -23.79 17.31
C VAL A 233 -20.93 -23.56 18.07
N ASP A 234 -21.59 -22.44 17.78
CA ASP A 234 -22.90 -22.13 18.33
C ASP A 234 -24.09 -22.73 17.52
N ALA A 235 -25.29 -22.66 18.09
CA ALA A 235 -26.50 -23.21 17.47
C ALA A 235 -26.95 -22.48 16.19
N ALA A 236 -26.53 -21.23 15.98
CA ALA A 236 -26.83 -20.49 14.78
C ALA A 236 -25.90 -20.91 13.64
N ALA A 237 -24.60 -21.05 13.89
CA ALA A 237 -23.62 -21.56 12.92
C ALA A 237 -23.94 -22.98 12.43
N GLU A 238 -24.44 -23.84 13.32
CA GLU A 238 -24.98 -25.16 12.98
C GLU A 238 -26.22 -25.06 12.07
N LYS A 239 -27.22 -24.24 12.46
CA LYS A 239 -28.46 -24.03 11.69
C LYS A 239 -28.17 -23.48 10.29
N GLU A 240 -27.31 -22.47 10.20
CA GLU A 240 -26.87 -21.81 8.98
C GLU A 240 -26.02 -22.76 8.10
N GLY A 241 -25.23 -23.65 8.70
CA GLY A 241 -24.50 -24.74 8.01
C GLY A 241 -25.41 -25.71 7.25
N ARG A 242 -26.72 -25.70 7.51
CA ARG A 242 -27.73 -26.47 6.77
C ARG A 242 -28.44 -25.69 5.66
N ASN A 243 -28.21 -24.38 5.48
CA ASN A 243 -28.90 -23.60 4.44
C ASN A 243 -28.37 -23.90 3.02
N ALA A 244 -29.09 -24.73 2.26
CA ALA A 244 -28.76 -25.13 0.88
C ALA A 244 -28.35 -23.98 -0.04
N SER A 245 -28.96 -22.79 0.11
CA SER A 245 -28.78 -21.62 -0.76
C SER A 245 -27.53 -20.78 -0.48
N GLU A 246 -26.74 -21.10 0.55
CA GLU A 246 -25.53 -20.34 0.94
C GLU A 246 -24.25 -21.18 0.83
N SER A 247 -23.13 -20.52 0.49
CA SER A 247 -21.78 -21.02 0.73
C SER A 247 -21.56 -21.19 2.24
N ARG A 248 -21.21 -22.40 2.67
CA ARG A 248 -21.17 -22.82 4.07
C ARG A 248 -20.31 -24.07 4.22
N VAL A 249 -20.00 -24.42 5.46
CA VAL A 249 -19.36 -25.68 5.85
C VAL A 249 -20.26 -26.40 6.89
N PRO A 250 -20.39 -27.74 6.85
CA PRO A 250 -21.09 -28.46 7.90
C PRO A 250 -20.34 -28.36 9.22
N VAL A 251 -21.03 -27.98 10.29
CA VAL A 251 -20.52 -27.92 11.67
C VAL A 251 -21.65 -28.31 12.62
N ALA A 252 -21.31 -28.97 13.73
CA ALA A 252 -22.25 -29.34 14.79
C ALA A 252 -22.05 -28.46 16.03
N LYS A 253 -23.14 -28.04 16.69
CA LYS A 253 -23.07 -27.22 17.91
C LYS A 253 -22.26 -27.93 19.00
N GLY A 254 -21.29 -27.23 19.57
CA GLY A 254 -20.40 -27.77 20.61
C GLY A 254 -19.13 -28.43 20.05
N GLU A 255 -18.99 -28.59 18.73
CA GLU A 255 -17.68 -28.81 18.12
C GLU A 255 -16.76 -27.62 18.40
N LYS A 256 -15.46 -27.89 18.39
CA LYS A 256 -14.40 -26.90 18.54
C LYS A 256 -13.46 -26.99 17.34
N TYR A 257 -13.10 -25.84 16.81
CA TYR A 257 -12.08 -25.68 15.78
C TYR A 257 -11.13 -24.59 16.24
N SER A 258 -9.85 -24.69 15.90
CA SER A 258 -8.91 -23.59 16.18
C SER A 258 -9.30 -22.35 15.37
N GLU A 259 -8.86 -21.17 15.81
CA GLU A 259 -9.04 -19.94 15.05
C GLU A 259 -8.51 -20.07 13.61
N LYS A 260 -7.33 -20.67 13.43
CA LYS A 260 -6.73 -20.96 12.12
C LYS A 260 -7.64 -21.84 11.25
N ASP A 261 -8.35 -22.80 11.84
CA ASP A 261 -9.30 -23.66 11.13
C ASP A 261 -10.63 -22.95 10.82
N MET A 262 -11.09 -22.05 11.71
CA MET A 262 -12.21 -21.15 11.40
C MET A 262 -11.86 -20.19 10.25
N LEU A 263 -10.64 -19.65 10.20
CA LEU A 263 -10.16 -18.82 9.10
C LEU A 263 -9.99 -19.64 7.79
N ARG A 264 -9.57 -20.91 7.87
CA ARG A 264 -9.57 -21.83 6.71
C ARG A 264 -10.99 -22.07 6.19
N MET A 265 -11.95 -22.36 7.06
CA MET A 265 -13.37 -22.52 6.70
C MET A 265 -13.99 -21.23 6.13
N LEU A 266 -13.61 -20.06 6.67
CA LEU A 266 -14.02 -18.76 6.16
C LEU A 266 -13.55 -18.53 4.71
N MET A 267 -12.28 -18.86 4.42
CA MET A 267 -11.63 -18.46 3.16
C MET A 267 -11.77 -19.49 2.04
N LEU A 268 -11.51 -20.79 2.30
CA LEU A 268 -11.47 -21.83 1.25
C LEU A 268 -12.88 -22.11 0.66
N PRO A 269 -13.82 -22.76 1.39
CA PRO A 269 -15.18 -23.02 0.91
C PRO A 269 -16.09 -21.77 1.01
N SER A 270 -15.54 -20.63 1.43
CA SER A 270 -16.25 -19.35 1.48
C SER A 270 -17.42 -19.30 2.47
N ALA A 271 -17.29 -19.94 3.64
CA ALA A 271 -18.40 -20.25 4.53
C ALA A 271 -19.03 -19.02 5.21
N ASN A 272 -20.31 -18.76 4.93
CA ASN A 272 -21.10 -17.69 5.55
C ASN A 272 -21.36 -17.95 7.04
N ASN A 273 -21.66 -19.20 7.41
CA ASN A 273 -21.96 -19.57 8.79
C ASN A 273 -20.75 -19.37 9.72
N VAL A 274 -19.54 -19.62 9.23
CA VAL A 274 -18.30 -19.35 9.98
C VAL A 274 -17.96 -17.87 10.04
N ALA A 275 -18.22 -17.10 8.98
CA ALA A 275 -18.08 -15.64 9.01
C ALA A 275 -18.96 -15.00 10.10
N ARG A 276 -20.20 -15.46 10.23
CA ARG A 276 -21.15 -14.96 11.23
C ARG A 276 -20.86 -15.50 12.64
N LEU A 277 -20.26 -16.69 12.76
CA LEU A 277 -19.72 -17.23 14.03
C LEU A 277 -18.52 -16.42 14.53
N LEU A 278 -17.52 -16.19 13.68
CA LEU A 278 -16.33 -15.38 14.01
C LEU A 278 -16.72 -13.99 14.48
N ALA A 279 -17.67 -13.34 13.79
CA ALA A 279 -18.19 -12.04 14.18
C ALA A 279 -18.84 -12.04 15.59
N ARG A 280 -19.62 -13.07 15.93
CA ARG A 280 -20.20 -13.25 17.27
C ARG A 280 -19.15 -13.58 18.34
N TRP A 281 -18.08 -14.27 17.97
CA TRP A 281 -16.99 -14.66 18.88
C TRP A 281 -16.08 -13.46 19.24
N ASP A 282 -15.60 -12.71 18.26
CA ASP A 282 -14.69 -11.55 18.46
C ASP A 282 -15.40 -10.34 19.11
N SER A 283 -16.65 -10.06 18.73
CA SER A 283 -17.35 -8.81 19.09
C SER A 283 -18.62 -9.01 19.94
N GLY A 284 -19.00 -10.25 20.25
CA GLY A 284 -20.23 -10.60 20.96
C GLY A 284 -21.52 -10.46 20.14
N SER A 285 -21.51 -9.70 19.04
CA SER A 285 -22.59 -9.60 18.07
C SER A 285 -22.06 -9.28 16.67
N GLN A 286 -22.86 -9.58 15.64
CA GLN A 286 -22.50 -9.29 14.25
C GLN A 286 -22.43 -7.78 14.00
N ASP A 287 -23.37 -7.01 14.54
CA ASP A 287 -23.47 -5.56 14.35
C ASP A 287 -22.20 -4.84 14.83
N ARG A 288 -21.70 -5.20 16.02
CA ARG A 288 -20.43 -4.69 16.58
C ARG A 288 -19.20 -5.11 15.76
N PHE A 289 -19.24 -6.29 15.16
CA PHE A 289 -18.19 -6.72 14.24
C PHE A 289 -18.23 -5.90 12.94
N VAL A 290 -19.42 -5.61 12.42
CA VAL A 290 -19.63 -4.74 11.25
C VAL A 290 -19.17 -3.30 11.56
N ASP A 291 -19.35 -2.80 12.78
CA ASP A 291 -18.73 -1.55 13.22
C ASP A 291 -17.19 -1.63 13.13
N LYS A 292 -16.56 -2.68 13.68
CA LYS A 292 -15.10 -2.92 13.54
C LYS A 292 -14.65 -2.99 12.07
N MET A 293 -15.39 -3.69 11.21
CA MET A 293 -15.07 -3.79 9.77
C MET A 293 -15.09 -2.42 9.10
N ASN A 294 -16.07 -1.57 9.42
CA ASN A 294 -16.16 -0.22 8.86
C ASN A 294 -15.12 0.75 9.47
N ASP A 295 -14.76 0.61 10.75
CA ASP A 295 -13.60 1.33 11.32
C ASP A 295 -12.28 0.89 10.69
N THR A 296 -12.15 -0.39 10.34
CA THR A 296 -10.95 -0.93 9.70
C THR A 296 -10.86 -0.47 8.24
N ALA A 297 -11.98 -0.42 7.52
CA ALA A 297 -12.08 0.25 6.23
C ALA A 297 -11.61 1.72 6.31
N ARG A 298 -12.09 2.48 7.32
CA ARG A 298 -11.62 3.85 7.58
C ARG A 298 -10.12 3.92 7.85
N ARG A 299 -9.55 3.07 8.71
CA ARG A 299 -8.09 3.01 9.00
C ARG A 299 -7.25 2.69 7.76
N LEU A 300 -7.74 1.82 6.87
CA LEU A 300 -7.09 1.48 5.61
C LEU A 300 -7.31 2.50 4.48
N GLY A 301 -8.04 3.60 4.74
CA GLY A 301 -8.35 4.63 3.75
C GLY A 301 -9.29 4.13 2.65
N MET A 302 -10.15 3.16 2.95
CA MET A 302 -11.17 2.60 2.06
C MET A 302 -12.44 3.46 2.12
N SER A 303 -12.39 4.62 1.46
CA SER A 303 -13.42 5.68 1.48
C SER A 303 -14.73 5.28 0.84
N ASP A 304 -14.71 4.32 -0.08
CA ASP A 304 -15.80 3.98 -0.99
C ASP A 304 -16.30 2.55 -0.71
N THR A 305 -16.23 2.17 0.57
CA THR A 305 -16.55 0.85 1.11
C THR A 305 -17.52 0.98 2.28
N THR A 306 -18.52 0.11 2.32
CA THR A 306 -19.45 -0.06 3.44
C THR A 306 -19.73 -1.54 3.63
N TYR A 307 -19.46 -2.06 4.83
CA TYR A 307 -19.87 -3.40 5.23
C TYR A 307 -21.20 -3.33 5.97
N THR A 308 -22.14 -4.24 5.65
CA THR A 308 -23.38 -4.43 6.42
C THR A 308 -23.50 -5.84 7.00
N ASP A 309 -22.70 -6.79 6.53
CA ASP A 309 -22.60 -8.14 7.07
C ASP A 309 -21.18 -8.73 6.97
N PRO A 310 -20.75 -9.63 7.89
CA PRO A 310 -19.40 -10.19 7.91
C PRO A 310 -19.13 -11.22 6.80
N SER A 311 -20.13 -11.58 5.99
CA SER A 311 -19.99 -12.59 4.94
C SER A 311 -20.05 -12.01 3.52
N GLY A 312 -20.51 -10.76 3.36
CA GLY A 312 -20.85 -10.16 2.07
C GLY A 312 -22.05 -10.84 1.39
N LEU A 313 -22.99 -11.37 2.16
CA LEU A 313 -24.22 -11.94 1.62
C LEU A 313 -25.26 -10.84 1.33
N ASP A 314 -25.24 -9.76 2.12
CA ASP A 314 -26.07 -8.60 1.89
C ASP A 314 -25.59 -7.84 0.64
N ALA A 315 -26.54 -7.38 -0.18
CA ALA A 315 -26.26 -6.54 -1.34
C ALA A 315 -25.79 -5.13 -0.94
N ALA A 316 -26.07 -4.69 0.30
CA ALA A 316 -25.55 -3.43 0.83
C ALA A 316 -24.08 -3.50 1.29
N THR A 317 -23.48 -4.69 1.42
CA THR A 317 -22.02 -4.84 1.61
C THR A 317 -21.31 -4.53 0.27
N VAL A 318 -20.84 -3.28 0.14
CA VAL A 318 -20.30 -2.69 -1.10
C VAL A 318 -18.88 -2.16 -0.95
N SER A 319 -18.14 -2.10 -2.06
CA SER A 319 -16.78 -1.52 -2.15
C SER A 319 -16.47 -1.11 -3.59
N THR A 320 -15.35 -0.41 -3.77
CA THR A 320 -14.65 -0.31 -5.06
C THR A 320 -13.55 -1.37 -5.18
N ALA A 321 -13.05 -1.59 -6.40
CA ALA A 321 -11.91 -2.47 -6.64
C ALA A 321 -10.59 -1.92 -6.08
N VAL A 322 -10.42 -0.59 -6.07
CA VAL A 322 -9.25 0.08 -5.49
C VAL A 322 -9.18 -0.17 -3.98
N ASP A 323 -10.32 -0.11 -3.28
CA ASP A 323 -10.39 -0.37 -1.85
C ASP A 323 -10.11 -1.83 -1.49
N GLN A 324 -10.62 -2.80 -2.25
CA GLN A 324 -10.29 -4.21 -2.01
C GLN A 324 -8.80 -4.51 -2.28
N VAL A 325 -8.13 -3.76 -3.18
CA VAL A 325 -6.67 -3.85 -3.36
C VAL A 325 -5.90 -3.27 -2.15
N LYS A 326 -6.36 -2.16 -1.53
CA LYS A 326 -5.79 -1.67 -0.25
C LYS A 326 -5.89 -2.75 0.83
N LEU A 327 -7.06 -3.38 0.96
CA LEU A 327 -7.31 -4.47 1.91
C LEU A 327 -6.44 -5.71 1.62
N ALA A 328 -6.28 -6.12 0.35
CA ALA A 328 -5.41 -7.22 -0.03
C ALA A 328 -3.96 -6.99 0.43
N LYS A 329 -3.43 -5.77 0.25
CA LYS A 329 -2.07 -5.40 0.70
C LYS A 329 -1.92 -5.38 2.21
N ALA A 330 -2.99 -5.06 2.95
CA ALA A 330 -3.00 -5.15 4.40
C ALA A 330 -2.97 -6.63 4.85
N ALA A 331 -3.93 -7.43 4.40
CA ALA A 331 -4.07 -8.84 4.79
C ALA A 331 -2.89 -9.73 4.33
N MET A 332 -2.33 -9.51 3.14
CA MET A 332 -1.19 -10.31 2.63
C MET A 332 0.14 -10.04 3.34
N ARG A 333 0.19 -9.13 4.32
CA ARG A 333 1.32 -8.98 5.27
C ARG A 333 1.32 -10.08 6.32
N GLU A 334 0.15 -10.55 6.73
CA GLU A 334 0.02 -11.62 7.71
C GLU A 334 0.39 -12.97 7.08
N GLU A 335 1.30 -13.70 7.73
CA GLU A 335 1.84 -14.96 7.20
C GLU A 335 0.79 -16.06 7.16
N VAL A 336 0.05 -16.19 8.25
CA VAL A 336 -1.09 -17.11 8.37
C VAL A 336 -2.17 -16.84 7.31
N PHE A 337 -2.40 -15.57 6.95
CA PHE A 337 -3.38 -15.23 5.91
C PHE A 337 -2.91 -15.73 4.53
N ARG A 338 -1.62 -15.55 4.20
CA ARG A 338 -1.02 -16.09 2.96
C ARG A 338 -1.16 -17.61 2.88
N GLU A 339 -0.76 -18.34 3.92
CA GLU A 339 -0.89 -19.81 3.99
C GLU A 339 -2.34 -20.24 3.71
N ILE A 340 -3.31 -19.56 4.33
CA ILE A 340 -4.72 -19.91 4.22
C ILE A 340 -5.26 -19.65 2.81
N VAL A 341 -4.96 -18.51 2.18
CA VAL A 341 -5.53 -18.20 0.85
C VAL A 341 -4.85 -18.95 -0.31
N ASP A 342 -3.61 -19.40 -0.11
CA ASP A 342 -2.84 -20.23 -1.05
C ASP A 342 -3.15 -21.74 -0.89
N SER A 343 -3.69 -22.15 0.26
CA SER A 343 -4.12 -23.53 0.51
C SER A 343 -5.21 -23.98 -0.46
N ALA A 344 -4.91 -24.96 -1.33
CA ALA A 344 -5.87 -25.50 -2.31
C ALA A 344 -6.97 -26.37 -1.67
N HIS A 345 -6.64 -27.10 -0.59
CA HIS A 345 -7.57 -27.88 0.22
C HIS A 345 -6.96 -28.15 1.61
N VAL A 346 -7.79 -28.49 2.60
CA VAL A 346 -7.35 -28.97 3.91
C VAL A 346 -8.40 -29.92 4.50
N THR A 347 -7.97 -30.93 5.26
CA THR A 347 -8.87 -31.81 6.03
C THR A 347 -8.88 -31.36 7.48
N LEU A 348 -10.06 -31.00 7.97
CA LEU A 348 -10.33 -30.56 9.34
C LEU A 348 -10.99 -31.68 10.16
N PRO A 349 -10.92 -31.63 11.50
CA PRO A 349 -11.64 -32.56 12.37
C PRO A 349 -13.17 -32.37 12.29
N GLY A 350 -13.91 -33.25 12.96
CA GLY A 350 -15.36 -33.08 13.14
C GLY A 350 -16.17 -33.11 11.84
N SER A 351 -17.29 -32.41 11.84
CA SER A 351 -18.25 -32.34 10.73
C SER A 351 -17.72 -31.59 9.49
N ALA A 352 -16.69 -30.74 9.64
CA ALA A 352 -16.18 -29.92 8.54
C ALA A 352 -15.44 -30.75 7.47
N GLY A 353 -14.71 -31.80 7.87
CA GLY A 353 -14.03 -32.73 6.98
C GLY A 353 -13.06 -32.07 5.99
N THR A 354 -12.95 -32.61 4.78
CA THR A 354 -12.14 -32.00 3.71
C THR A 354 -12.86 -30.82 3.08
N ILE A 355 -12.26 -29.63 3.21
CA ILE A 355 -12.71 -28.40 2.54
C ILE A 355 -11.75 -28.04 1.40
N THR A 356 -12.31 -27.60 0.28
CA THR A 356 -11.57 -27.22 -0.94
C THR A 356 -11.68 -25.72 -1.19
N ASN A 357 -10.60 -25.12 -1.70
CA ASN A 357 -10.59 -23.70 -2.04
C ASN A 357 -11.46 -23.43 -3.27
N SER A 358 -12.37 -22.48 -3.13
CA SER A 358 -13.25 -22.00 -4.21
C SER A 358 -12.51 -21.20 -5.30
N ASN A 359 -11.23 -20.85 -5.09
CA ASN A 359 -10.39 -20.12 -6.03
C ASN A 359 -9.54 -21.06 -6.90
N SER A 360 -10.05 -21.47 -8.06
CA SER A 360 -9.30 -22.34 -9.00
C SER A 360 -8.08 -21.67 -9.65
N ILE A 361 -7.89 -20.34 -9.50
CA ILE A 361 -6.77 -19.61 -10.11
C ILE A 361 -5.41 -19.92 -9.47
N LEU A 362 -5.39 -20.54 -8.28
CA LEU A 362 -4.18 -21.05 -7.60
C LEU A 362 -3.38 -22.08 -8.44
N SER A 363 -3.98 -22.63 -9.49
CA SER A 363 -3.31 -23.50 -10.46
C SER A 363 -2.38 -22.76 -11.45
N LEU A 364 -2.42 -21.41 -11.48
CA LEU A 364 -1.60 -20.58 -12.37
C LEU A 364 -0.26 -20.22 -11.68
N PRO A 365 0.90 -20.38 -12.33
CA PRO A 365 2.21 -20.16 -11.71
C PRO A 365 2.37 -18.77 -11.05
N GLY A 366 2.79 -18.77 -9.78
CA GLY A 366 3.03 -17.57 -8.99
C GLY A 366 1.78 -16.96 -8.34
N VAL A 367 0.56 -17.39 -8.70
CA VAL A 367 -0.65 -17.01 -7.96
C VAL A 367 -0.61 -17.57 -6.54
N ASN A 368 -1.02 -16.76 -5.57
CA ASN A 368 -1.03 -17.09 -4.14
C ASN A 368 -2.20 -16.44 -3.38
N GLY A 369 -3.37 -16.34 -4.02
CA GLY A 369 -4.59 -15.82 -3.39
C GLY A 369 -5.59 -15.18 -4.35
N VAL A 370 -6.63 -14.49 -3.86
CA VAL A 370 -6.97 -14.25 -2.45
C VAL A 370 -8.40 -14.72 -2.16
N LYS A 371 -9.41 -14.18 -2.84
CA LYS A 371 -10.81 -14.55 -2.58
C LYS A 371 -11.74 -14.32 -3.77
N THR A 372 -12.50 -15.36 -4.09
CA THR A 372 -13.67 -15.35 -5.00
C THR A 372 -14.93 -14.81 -4.32
N GLY A 373 -15.81 -14.17 -5.08
CA GLY A 373 -17.16 -13.86 -4.63
C GLY A 373 -18.14 -13.73 -5.81
N SER A 374 -19.35 -14.25 -5.66
CA SER A 374 -20.42 -14.07 -6.66
C SER A 374 -21.80 -14.09 -6.00
N SER A 375 -22.71 -13.29 -6.52
CA SER A 375 -24.13 -13.24 -6.14
C SER A 375 -24.93 -12.55 -7.25
N THR A 376 -26.25 -12.69 -7.29
CA THR A 376 -27.06 -12.04 -8.33
C THR A 376 -26.88 -10.51 -8.38
N PRO A 377 -26.81 -9.78 -7.24
CA PRO A 377 -26.46 -8.35 -7.23
C PRO A 377 -25.01 -8.04 -7.64
N ALA A 378 -24.03 -8.83 -7.18
CA ALA A 378 -22.61 -8.60 -7.48
C ALA A 378 -22.23 -8.92 -8.93
N GLY A 379 -22.85 -9.93 -9.53
CA GLY A 379 -22.25 -10.65 -10.65
C GLY A 379 -21.19 -11.62 -10.12
N ALA A 380 -19.97 -11.55 -10.63
CA ALA A 380 -18.82 -12.24 -10.07
C ALA A 380 -17.58 -11.35 -9.95
N ASN A 381 -16.81 -11.65 -8.90
CA ASN A 381 -15.67 -10.90 -8.40
C ASN A 381 -14.52 -11.88 -8.07
N LEU A 382 -13.28 -11.46 -8.30
CA LEU A 382 -12.07 -12.13 -7.80
C LEU A 382 -11.07 -11.08 -7.35
N LEU A 383 -10.75 -11.11 -6.05
CA LEU A 383 -9.57 -10.48 -5.48
C LEU A 383 -8.42 -11.48 -5.56
N TRP A 384 -7.31 -11.10 -6.18
CA TRP A 384 -6.19 -11.99 -6.46
C TRP A 384 -4.85 -11.41 -6.01
N SER A 385 -3.91 -12.31 -5.79
CA SER A 385 -2.50 -12.02 -5.52
C SER A 385 -1.67 -12.98 -6.36
N ALA A 386 -0.61 -12.46 -6.96
CA ALA A 386 0.35 -13.23 -7.73
C ALA A 386 1.73 -12.61 -7.60
N ASP A 387 2.74 -13.43 -7.37
CA ASP A 387 4.12 -12.98 -7.35
C ASP A 387 4.74 -13.06 -8.77
N THR A 388 5.69 -12.16 -9.03
CA THR A 388 6.65 -12.24 -10.15
C THR A 388 8.08 -12.22 -9.60
N VAL A 389 9.06 -12.58 -10.43
CA VAL A 389 10.48 -12.61 -10.05
C VAL A 389 11.28 -11.69 -10.95
N VAL A 390 11.93 -10.69 -10.37
CA VAL A 390 12.75 -9.68 -11.06
C VAL A 390 14.10 -9.59 -10.36
N ASP A 391 15.19 -9.78 -11.12
CA ASP A 391 16.56 -9.92 -10.60
C ASP A 391 16.70 -10.95 -9.45
N GLY A 392 15.98 -12.06 -9.54
CA GLY A 392 15.95 -13.10 -8.50
C GLY A 392 15.16 -12.73 -7.24
N ARG A 393 14.62 -11.50 -7.14
CA ARG A 393 13.76 -11.07 -6.02
C ARG A 393 12.28 -11.26 -6.35
N ARG A 394 11.51 -11.69 -5.35
CA ARG A 394 10.06 -11.90 -5.42
C ARG A 394 9.33 -10.56 -5.21
N HIS A 395 8.47 -10.19 -6.15
CA HIS A 395 7.64 -8.98 -6.07
C HIS A 395 6.17 -9.37 -6.19
N ARG A 396 5.35 -8.91 -5.24
CA ARG A 396 3.91 -9.21 -5.23
C ARG A 396 3.14 -8.22 -6.07
N VAL A 397 2.30 -8.75 -6.95
CA VAL A 397 1.22 -8.04 -7.63
C VAL A 397 -0.09 -8.44 -6.97
N VAL A 398 -0.93 -7.46 -6.65
CA VAL A 398 -2.32 -7.67 -6.22
C VAL A 398 -3.27 -7.04 -7.22
N GLY A 399 -4.47 -7.58 -7.33
CA GLY A 399 -5.48 -6.99 -8.19
C GLY A 399 -6.88 -7.49 -7.92
N MET A 400 -7.84 -6.80 -8.51
CA MET A 400 -9.26 -7.07 -8.35
C MET A 400 -9.96 -6.98 -9.71
N VAL A 401 -10.76 -7.99 -10.03
CA VAL A 401 -11.79 -7.94 -11.09
C VAL A 401 -13.15 -8.02 -10.42
N MET A 402 -14.06 -7.12 -10.76
CA MET A 402 -15.32 -6.94 -10.05
C MET A 402 -16.47 -6.64 -11.00
N GLY A 403 -17.66 -7.16 -10.72
CA GLY A 403 -18.89 -6.81 -11.44
C GLY A 403 -19.13 -7.59 -12.73
N VAL A 404 -18.53 -8.76 -12.91
CA VAL A 404 -18.64 -9.57 -14.14
C VAL A 404 -20.05 -10.12 -14.30
N ARG A 405 -20.69 -9.85 -15.45
CA ARG A 405 -22.12 -10.06 -15.69
C ARG A 405 -22.46 -10.76 -17.01
N LYS A 406 -21.56 -10.89 -17.99
CA LYS A 406 -21.85 -11.48 -19.32
C LYS A 406 -22.27 -12.96 -19.34
N GLY A 407 -21.86 -13.78 -18.37
CA GLY A 407 -22.32 -15.17 -18.28
C GLY A 407 -23.82 -15.28 -17.96
N ALA A 408 -24.49 -16.36 -18.33
CA ALA A 408 -25.88 -16.59 -17.95
C ALA A 408 -25.97 -16.98 -16.47
N THR A 409 -25.25 -18.03 -16.06
CA THR A 409 -25.20 -18.47 -14.65
C THR A 409 -24.13 -17.74 -13.83
N LEU A 410 -24.26 -17.78 -12.49
CA LEU A 410 -23.20 -17.31 -11.58
C LEU A 410 -21.89 -18.10 -11.75
N ARG A 411 -21.96 -19.39 -12.15
CA ARG A 411 -20.80 -20.23 -12.44
C ARG A 411 -20.03 -19.73 -13.66
N GLU A 412 -20.71 -19.37 -14.74
CA GLU A 412 -20.07 -18.78 -15.93
C GLU A 412 -19.47 -17.40 -15.64
N LYS A 413 -20.18 -16.53 -14.91
CA LYS A 413 -19.66 -15.21 -14.51
C LYS A 413 -18.38 -15.35 -13.70
N LEU A 414 -18.34 -16.28 -12.74
CA LEU A 414 -17.15 -16.57 -11.94
C LEU A 414 -16.04 -17.22 -12.79
N GLY A 415 -16.39 -18.09 -13.74
CA GLY A 415 -15.46 -18.65 -14.72
C GLY A 415 -14.77 -17.59 -15.58
N LEU A 416 -15.50 -16.59 -16.07
CA LEU A 416 -14.95 -15.44 -16.79
C LEU A 416 -14.06 -14.57 -15.89
N ALA A 417 -14.52 -14.25 -14.68
CA ALA A 417 -13.77 -13.46 -13.71
C ALA A 417 -12.42 -14.10 -13.35
N ILE A 418 -12.39 -15.42 -13.18
CA ILE A 418 -11.19 -16.22 -12.90
C ILE A 418 -10.36 -16.45 -14.16
N GLY A 419 -10.86 -17.29 -15.06
CA GLY A 419 -10.07 -17.97 -16.10
C GLY A 419 -9.76 -17.11 -17.32
N THR A 420 -10.46 -15.99 -17.51
CA THR A 420 -10.23 -15.04 -18.61
C THR A 420 -9.69 -13.72 -18.09
N TYR A 421 -10.45 -13.04 -17.23
CA TYR A 421 -10.19 -11.66 -16.86
C TYR A 421 -9.05 -11.50 -15.85
N SER A 422 -9.13 -12.13 -14.68
CA SER A 422 -8.05 -12.06 -13.70
C SER A 422 -6.78 -12.74 -14.21
N ARG A 423 -6.90 -13.90 -14.87
CA ARG A 423 -5.78 -14.58 -15.52
C ARG A 423 -5.04 -13.66 -16.51
N GLY A 424 -5.75 -12.96 -17.39
CA GLY A 424 -5.14 -12.05 -18.36
C GLY A 424 -4.37 -10.91 -17.68
N LEU A 425 -4.93 -10.31 -16.63
CA LEU A 425 -4.28 -9.24 -15.86
C LEU A 425 -3.06 -9.74 -15.08
N ILE A 426 -3.13 -10.93 -14.47
CA ILE A 426 -2.00 -11.58 -13.78
C ILE A 426 -0.86 -11.84 -14.76
N GLU A 427 -1.14 -12.50 -15.89
CA GLU A 427 -0.13 -12.82 -16.89
C GLU A 427 0.49 -11.55 -17.49
N ALA A 428 -0.29 -10.48 -17.71
CA ALA A 428 0.22 -9.19 -18.20
C ALA A 428 1.12 -8.50 -17.18
N ALA A 429 0.71 -8.46 -15.90
CA ALA A 429 1.52 -7.85 -14.84
C ALA A 429 2.80 -8.65 -14.58
N GLN A 430 2.74 -9.98 -14.49
CA GLN A 430 3.92 -10.83 -14.28
C GLN A 430 4.98 -10.66 -15.39
N LYS A 431 4.54 -10.47 -16.65
CA LYS A 431 5.42 -10.24 -17.82
C LYS A 431 5.87 -8.78 -17.97
N GLY A 432 5.04 -7.82 -17.54
CA GLY A 432 5.27 -6.38 -17.72
C GLY A 432 6.05 -5.71 -16.59
N VAL A 433 6.06 -6.28 -15.39
CA VAL A 433 6.87 -5.80 -14.27
C VAL A 433 8.33 -6.19 -14.49
N THR A 434 9.20 -5.20 -14.36
CA THR A 434 10.63 -5.27 -14.68
C THR A 434 11.41 -4.34 -13.74
N SER A 435 12.71 -4.19 -13.97
CA SER A 435 13.58 -3.31 -13.19
C SER A 435 14.57 -2.56 -14.06
N ALA A 436 15.07 -1.43 -13.55
CA ALA A 436 16.06 -0.62 -14.23
C ALA A 436 16.98 0.09 -13.23
N THR A 437 18.23 0.33 -13.61
CA THR A 437 19.11 1.20 -12.82
C THR A 437 18.65 2.64 -12.96
N VAL A 438 18.40 3.28 -11.82
CA VAL A 438 17.91 4.67 -11.72
C VAL A 438 19.02 5.62 -11.28
N VAL A 439 20.04 5.09 -10.60
CA VAL A 439 21.28 5.77 -10.19
C VAL A 439 22.40 4.74 -10.26
N GLU A 440 23.50 5.05 -10.93
CA GLU A 440 24.67 4.16 -11.00
C GLU A 440 25.59 4.33 -9.78
N LYS A 441 26.44 3.32 -9.52
CA LYS A 441 27.40 3.38 -8.42
C LYS A 441 28.40 4.51 -8.64
N GLY A 442 28.48 5.45 -7.69
CA GLY A 442 29.35 6.62 -7.76
C GLY A 442 28.72 7.86 -8.41
N ASP A 443 27.47 7.80 -8.89
CA ASP A 443 26.73 8.99 -9.34
C ASP A 443 26.57 10.00 -8.20
N VAL A 444 26.73 11.29 -8.52
CA VAL A 444 26.50 12.40 -7.57
C VAL A 444 25.00 12.62 -7.42
N VAL A 445 24.44 12.13 -6.32
CA VAL A 445 23.00 12.21 -6.02
C VAL A 445 22.60 13.51 -5.32
N GLY A 446 23.57 14.23 -4.75
CA GLY A 446 23.35 15.46 -4.01
C GLY A 446 24.62 16.08 -3.46
N TYR A 447 24.45 17.06 -2.58
CA TYR A 447 25.52 17.76 -1.89
C TYR A 447 25.12 17.97 -0.42
N VAL A 448 26.07 17.88 0.50
CA VAL A 448 25.93 18.53 1.80
C VAL A 448 26.29 20.00 1.61
N ASP A 449 25.33 20.90 1.84
CA ASP A 449 25.48 22.34 1.79
C ASP A 449 25.71 22.85 3.22
N ASP A 450 26.81 23.57 3.46
CA ASP A 450 27.20 24.05 4.79
C ASP A 450 26.42 25.31 5.25
N GLY A 451 25.57 25.87 4.38
CA GLY A 451 24.81 27.09 4.61
C GLY A 451 25.63 28.39 4.57
N LEU A 452 26.91 28.31 4.22
CA LEU A 452 27.81 29.45 3.95
C LEU A 452 28.30 29.47 2.49
N GLY A 453 28.10 28.39 1.74
CA GLY A 453 28.36 28.28 0.30
C GLY A 453 29.25 27.10 -0.09
N GLY A 454 29.87 26.41 0.88
CA GLY A 454 30.61 25.18 0.66
C GLY A 454 29.67 24.00 0.39
N ARG A 455 30.09 23.12 -0.52
CA ARG A 455 29.32 21.96 -0.97
C ARG A 455 30.21 20.73 -1.16
N THR A 456 30.05 19.74 -0.28
CA THR A 456 30.70 18.43 -0.45
C THR A 456 29.77 17.50 -1.22
N ALA A 457 30.26 16.90 -2.30
CA ALA A 457 29.46 16.00 -3.14
C ALA A 457 29.10 14.70 -2.39
N VAL A 458 27.88 14.22 -2.61
CA VAL A 458 27.34 12.99 -2.05
C VAL A 458 27.04 12.02 -3.19
N VAL A 459 27.55 10.79 -3.07
CA VAL A 459 27.49 9.76 -4.12
C VAL A 459 26.78 8.49 -3.64
N ALA A 460 26.13 7.78 -4.56
CA ALA A 460 25.54 6.47 -4.27
C ALA A 460 26.63 5.40 -4.07
N THR A 461 26.56 4.64 -2.97
CA THR A 461 27.57 3.60 -2.66
C THR A 461 27.47 2.37 -3.57
N GLU A 462 26.29 2.16 -4.18
CA GLU A 462 25.91 1.05 -5.05
C GLU A 462 24.95 1.53 -6.15
N GLY A 463 24.61 0.67 -7.12
CA GLY A 463 23.62 1.02 -8.15
C GLY A 463 22.19 0.87 -7.63
N LEU A 464 21.41 1.95 -7.64
CA LEU A 464 19.99 1.91 -7.25
C LEU A 464 19.16 1.32 -8.39
N ARG A 465 18.95 0.00 -8.37
CA ARG A 465 18.01 -0.67 -9.26
C ARG A 465 16.59 -0.68 -8.67
N ALA A 466 15.72 0.12 -9.27
CA ALA A 466 14.31 0.22 -8.91
C ALA A 466 13.46 -0.79 -9.70
N VAL A 467 12.30 -1.15 -9.15
CA VAL A 467 11.29 -2.00 -9.82
C VAL A 467 10.16 -1.12 -10.36
N GLY A 468 9.56 -1.55 -11.48
CA GLY A 468 8.55 -0.80 -12.21
C GLY A 468 8.02 -1.56 -13.42
N TRP A 469 7.50 -0.84 -14.40
CA TRP A 469 6.99 -1.35 -15.67
C TRP A 469 7.07 -0.25 -16.74
N PRO A 470 7.03 -0.57 -18.04
CA PRO A 470 7.09 0.42 -19.11
C PRO A 470 6.17 1.63 -18.90
N GLY A 471 6.74 2.83 -18.98
CA GLY A 471 6.02 4.10 -18.86
C GLY A 471 5.87 4.62 -17.43
N LEU A 472 6.15 3.81 -16.41
CA LEU A 472 6.15 4.26 -15.02
C LEU A 472 7.18 5.39 -14.82
N LYS A 473 6.78 6.43 -14.09
CA LYS A 473 7.63 7.57 -13.71
C LYS A 473 7.92 7.55 -12.22
N VAL A 474 9.04 6.97 -11.82
CA VAL A 474 9.52 7.00 -10.42
C VAL A 474 10.29 8.30 -10.17
N ARG A 475 10.13 8.90 -8.99
CA ARG A 475 10.90 10.07 -8.58
C ARG A 475 11.94 9.66 -7.54
N PRO A 476 13.24 9.71 -7.84
CA PRO A 476 14.29 9.52 -6.84
C PRO A 476 14.12 10.52 -5.69
N ARG A 477 14.28 10.06 -4.45
CA ARG A 477 14.30 10.91 -3.26
C ARG A 477 15.59 10.69 -2.49
N LEU A 478 16.24 11.80 -2.13
CA LEU A 478 17.41 11.83 -1.26
C LEU A 478 16.95 12.22 0.15
N THR A 479 17.34 11.45 1.16
CA THR A 479 16.92 11.65 2.55
C THR A 479 18.10 11.43 3.50
N ALA A 480 18.28 12.33 4.48
CA ALA A 480 19.31 12.19 5.51
C ALA A 480 19.02 10.99 6.42
N GLY A 481 20.08 10.38 6.99
CA GLY A 481 20.02 9.12 7.73
C GLY A 481 19.41 9.17 9.14
N GLY A 482 18.47 10.08 9.40
CA GLY A 482 17.88 10.32 10.72
C GLY A 482 18.77 11.07 11.72
N GLU A 483 20.08 10.81 11.71
CA GLU A 483 21.06 11.57 12.47
C GLU A 483 21.33 12.95 11.85
N THR A 484 21.71 13.92 12.69
CA THR A 484 22.14 15.26 12.23
C THR A 484 23.47 15.15 11.48
N ILE A 485 23.51 15.63 10.24
CA ILE A 485 24.71 15.58 9.39
C ILE A 485 25.88 16.29 10.11
N PRO A 486 27.03 15.61 10.33
CA PRO A 486 28.15 16.18 11.05
C PRO A 486 28.77 17.35 10.28
N ARG A 487 29.30 18.36 10.98
CA ARG A 487 29.99 19.51 10.35
C ARG A 487 31.37 19.16 9.77
N SER A 488 31.92 18.02 10.16
CA SER A 488 33.17 17.49 9.62
C SER A 488 33.10 15.96 9.57
N ALA A 489 33.43 15.36 8.42
CA ALA A 489 33.43 13.92 8.23
C ALA A 489 34.33 13.53 7.04
N ARG A 490 34.84 12.30 7.02
CA ARG A 490 35.74 11.84 5.95
C ARG A 490 34.97 11.40 4.70
N ALA A 491 35.64 11.42 3.56
CA ALA A 491 35.21 10.70 2.36
C ALA A 491 34.84 9.25 2.70
N GLY A 492 33.76 8.75 2.11
CA GLY A 492 33.16 7.45 2.43
C GLY A 492 32.21 7.42 3.63
N THR A 493 32.10 8.49 4.43
CA THR A 493 31.09 8.55 5.51
C THR A 493 29.69 8.59 4.92
N VAL A 494 28.82 7.67 5.35
CA VAL A 494 27.40 7.64 4.96
C VAL A 494 26.65 8.80 5.63
N VAL A 495 25.87 9.53 4.85
CA VAL A 495 25.10 10.72 5.30
C VAL A 495 23.59 10.60 5.04
N GLY A 496 23.14 9.52 4.39
CA GLY A 496 21.72 9.25 4.16
C GLY A 496 21.46 8.09 3.21
N GLU A 497 20.28 8.09 2.59
CA GLU A 497 19.86 7.16 1.55
C GLU A 497 19.26 7.86 0.32
N VAL A 498 19.37 7.21 -0.83
CA VAL A 498 18.59 7.51 -2.04
C VAL A 498 17.59 6.39 -2.29
N SER A 499 16.34 6.74 -2.60
CA SER A 499 15.24 5.79 -2.78
C SER A 499 14.43 6.03 -4.05
N ALA A 500 14.03 4.96 -4.74
CA ALA A 500 13.19 4.98 -5.93
C ALA A 500 12.53 3.60 -6.17
N GLY A 501 11.25 3.57 -6.56
CA GLY A 501 10.53 2.34 -6.97
C GLY A 501 10.71 1.15 -6.03
N GLY A 502 10.44 1.36 -4.74
CA GLY A 502 10.60 0.37 -3.66
C GLY A 502 12.04 0.11 -3.19
N ALA A 503 13.06 0.48 -3.98
CA ALA A 503 14.47 0.29 -3.63
C ALA A 503 15.08 1.46 -2.84
N ARG A 504 16.14 1.16 -2.09
CA ARG A 504 16.97 2.10 -1.31
C ARG A 504 18.45 1.73 -1.49
N VAL A 505 19.32 2.74 -1.51
CA VAL A 505 20.78 2.59 -1.50
C VAL A 505 21.38 3.68 -0.59
N ALA A 506 22.40 3.34 0.19
CA ALA A 506 23.10 4.30 1.04
C ALA A 506 23.88 5.34 0.21
N VAL A 507 24.06 6.54 0.76
CA VAL A 507 24.80 7.61 0.09
C VAL A 507 25.89 8.15 1.00
N ALA A 508 27.08 8.35 0.43
CA ALA A 508 28.28 8.72 1.17
C ALA A 508 28.93 9.98 0.62
N LEU A 509 29.68 10.68 1.46
CA LEU A 509 30.54 11.79 1.04
C LEU A 509 31.58 11.29 0.04
N ARG A 510 31.71 11.97 -1.09
CA ARG A 510 32.75 11.70 -2.11
C ARG A 510 34.14 12.14 -1.64
N ASP A 511 34.17 13.29 -1.00
CA ASP A 511 35.37 14.01 -0.56
C ASP A 511 35.20 14.34 0.94
N ASP A 512 36.27 14.79 1.62
CA ASP A 512 36.16 15.18 3.04
C ASP A 512 35.22 16.40 3.21
N LEU A 513 34.30 16.31 4.16
CA LEU A 513 33.47 17.42 4.64
C LEU A 513 34.25 18.15 5.75
N VAL A 514 34.46 19.44 5.57
CA VAL A 514 35.30 20.29 6.43
C VAL A 514 34.44 21.41 7.02
N GLU A 515 34.58 21.70 8.32
CA GLU A 515 33.83 22.78 8.95
C GLU A 515 34.32 24.16 8.44
N PRO A 516 33.42 25.09 8.07
CA PRO A 516 33.79 26.40 7.55
C PRO A 516 34.74 27.19 8.44
N GLY A 517 35.77 27.78 7.84
CA GLY A 517 36.87 28.44 8.52
C GLY A 517 36.50 29.82 9.07
N ALA A 518 37.46 30.45 9.76
CA ALA A 518 37.30 31.80 10.28
C ALA A 518 37.09 32.86 9.19
N GLY A 519 37.61 32.63 7.97
CA GLY A 519 37.39 33.49 6.80
C GLY A 519 35.93 33.45 6.32
N ASP A 520 35.37 32.25 6.14
CA ASP A 520 34.01 32.04 5.66
C ASP A 520 32.97 32.63 6.63
N ARG A 521 33.23 32.48 7.95
CA ARG A 521 32.45 33.13 9.02
C ARG A 521 32.51 34.65 8.94
N LEU A 522 33.65 35.25 8.58
CA LEU A 522 33.81 36.70 8.43
C LEU A 522 33.03 37.23 7.21
N VAL A 523 33.11 36.50 6.08
CA VAL A 523 32.60 36.93 4.77
C VAL A 523 31.09 36.68 4.61
N ARG A 524 30.47 35.90 5.50
CA ARG A 524 29.01 35.62 5.52
C ARG A 524 28.16 36.89 5.46
N LEU A 525 27.58 37.17 4.30
CA LEU A 525 26.57 38.22 4.09
C LEU A 525 25.16 37.66 4.28
N GLY A 526 24.60 37.86 5.49
CA GLY A 526 23.20 37.59 5.83
C GLY A 526 22.83 36.13 6.02
#